data_AF-A0A151JPY7-F1
#
_entry.id   AF-A0A151JPY7-F1
#
_cell.length_a   1.000
_cell.length_b   1.000
_cell.length_c   1.000
_cell.angle_alpha   90.00
_cell.angle_beta   90.00
_cell.angle_gamma   90.00
#
_symmetry.space_group_name_H-M   'P 1'
#
loop_
_entity.id
_entity.type
_entity.pdbx_description
1 polymer ?
#
loop_
_entity_poly.entity_id
_entity_poly.type
_entity_poly.pdbx_seq_one_letter_code
_entity_poly.pdbx_strand_id
1 'polypeptide(L)'
;NSFHPRLQFTLEIGGNRLNFLDITIIKNNQSLEFDWYHKPTYSGRYLNFFSEHPLSQKKGTVMGMVDRAFLLSVPKYHKKNLLFVIETLMNNDYPVDFIFNVMNERLKSLLHGKTLRQNSNIDSDTDVKNNMWFAFPYVTKVSDKFRDITKDYKVNLAYFSLNKLSCFIKTHKDPIPNMSKKNAVYKIKCNDCDASYVGQTKRILKTRINEHRNDIRKNINNHSVITEHRLNYNHDFDWENVEIMDNERFLFKRRISEMVHIQLQKNGLNLQSDTEFLHHAYISILNNL
;
A
#
# COMPACT_ATOMS: atom_id res chain seq x y z
N ASN A 1 -28.93 2.25 -25.81
CA ASN A 1 -28.32 1.77 -24.56
C ASN A 1 -29.08 0.55 -24.05
N SER A 2 -28.83 -0.63 -24.64
CA SER A 2 -29.61 -1.86 -24.44
C SER A 2 -28.77 -3.07 -23.99
N PHE A 3 -27.49 -2.86 -23.63
CA PHE A 3 -26.58 -3.97 -23.33
C PHE A 3 -26.89 -4.65 -21.98
N HIS A 4 -27.27 -3.89 -20.95
CA HIS A 4 -27.62 -4.44 -19.64
C HIS A 4 -28.60 -3.50 -18.92
N PRO A 5 -29.72 -3.98 -18.33
CA PRO A 5 -30.74 -3.13 -17.69
C PRO A 5 -30.21 -2.20 -16.59
N ARG A 6 -29.21 -2.68 -15.83
CA ARG A 6 -28.51 -1.91 -14.78
C ARG A 6 -27.43 -0.94 -15.29
N LEU A 7 -27.09 -0.94 -16.59
CA LEU A 7 -26.06 -0.07 -17.15
C LEU A 7 -26.72 1.07 -17.92
N GLN A 8 -26.90 2.21 -17.26
CA GLN A 8 -27.52 3.39 -17.85
C GLN A 8 -26.45 4.45 -18.18
N PHE A 9 -26.26 4.77 -19.46
CA PHE A 9 -25.48 5.94 -19.87
C PHE A 9 -26.31 7.20 -19.66
N THR A 10 -25.73 8.16 -18.96
CA THR A 10 -26.29 9.50 -18.78
C THR A 10 -25.54 10.48 -19.67
N LEU A 11 -26.28 11.37 -20.33
CA LEU A 11 -25.71 12.50 -21.05
C LEU A 11 -25.99 13.77 -20.25
N GLU A 12 -24.95 14.51 -19.90
CA GLU A 12 -25.08 15.82 -19.26
C GLU A 12 -24.87 16.91 -20.33
N ILE A 13 -25.94 17.66 -20.64
CA ILE A 13 -25.88 18.78 -21.59
C ILE A 13 -25.74 20.07 -20.76
N GLY A 14 -24.57 20.68 -20.84
CA GLY A 14 -24.27 21.94 -20.14
C GLY A 14 -24.99 23.15 -20.75
N GLY A 15 -25.38 24.09 -19.89
CA GLY A 15 -25.81 25.43 -20.29
C GLY A 15 -24.63 26.41 -20.26
N ASN A 16 -24.74 27.48 -19.46
CA ASN A 16 -23.62 28.39 -19.19
C ASN A 16 -22.56 27.80 -18.26
N ARG A 17 -22.83 26.65 -17.63
CA ARG A 17 -21.91 25.93 -16.74
C ARG A 17 -22.00 24.43 -16.98
N LEU A 18 -20.87 23.75 -16.90
CA LEU A 18 -20.77 22.29 -16.97
C LEU A 18 -19.61 21.82 -16.08
N ASN A 19 -19.82 20.76 -15.31
CA ASN A 19 -18.76 20.18 -14.50
C ASN A 19 -18.07 19.04 -15.26
N PHE A 20 -16.74 19.04 -15.27
CA PHE A 20 -15.94 17.98 -15.85
C PHE A 20 -14.77 17.66 -14.93
N LEU A 21 -14.77 16.44 -14.38
CA LEU A 21 -13.82 15.99 -13.36
C LEU A 21 -13.77 16.96 -12.17
N ASP A 22 -12.62 17.62 -11.96
CA ASP A 22 -12.36 18.57 -10.87
C ASP A 22 -12.54 20.03 -11.31
N ILE A 23 -13.17 20.31 -12.46
CA ILE A 23 -13.31 21.67 -13.00
C ILE A 23 -14.78 21.98 -13.31
N THR A 24 -15.23 23.18 -12.93
CA THR A 24 -16.45 23.77 -13.49
C THR A 24 -16.04 24.66 -14.67
N ILE A 25 -16.50 24.29 -15.86
CA ILE A 25 -16.36 25.07 -17.09
C ILE A 25 -17.50 26.08 -17.11
N ILE A 26 -17.19 27.36 -17.26
CA ILE A 26 -18.16 28.47 -17.26
C ILE A 26 -18.03 29.21 -18.59
N LYS A 27 -19.12 29.30 -19.34
CA LYS A 27 -19.18 30.03 -20.60
C LYS A 27 -19.48 31.50 -20.31
N ASN A 28 -18.47 32.36 -20.49
CA ASN A 28 -18.60 33.82 -20.38
C ASN A 28 -18.43 34.45 -21.77
N ASN A 29 -19.55 34.67 -22.45
CA ASN A 29 -19.63 35.22 -23.80
C ASN A 29 -18.67 34.51 -24.78
N GLN A 30 -17.51 35.11 -25.05
CA GLN A 30 -16.49 34.63 -25.98
C GLN A 30 -15.35 33.83 -25.30
N SER A 31 -15.39 33.66 -23.98
CA SER A 31 -14.32 32.99 -23.22
C SER A 31 -14.86 31.86 -22.35
N LEU A 32 -14.00 30.88 -22.10
CA LEU A 32 -14.23 29.86 -21.09
C LEU A 32 -13.45 30.22 -19.84
N GLU A 33 -14.14 30.18 -18.71
CA GLU A 33 -13.53 30.27 -17.40
C GLU A 33 -13.60 28.93 -16.69
N PHE A 34 -12.68 28.74 -15.76
CA PHE A 34 -12.55 27.52 -15.00
C PHE A 34 -12.57 27.86 -13.51
N ASP A 35 -13.31 27.07 -12.73
CA ASP A 35 -13.26 27.06 -11.26
C ASP A 35 -13.00 25.63 -10.76
N TRP A 36 -12.39 25.49 -9.58
CA TRP A 36 -12.14 24.19 -8.98
C TRP A 36 -13.45 23.59 -8.45
N TYR A 37 -13.86 22.47 -9.03
CA TYR A 37 -15.12 21.80 -8.70
C TYR A 37 -14.91 20.65 -7.71
N HIS A 38 -15.86 20.52 -6.79
CA HIS A 38 -15.98 19.40 -5.87
C HIS A 38 -17.35 18.76 -6.07
N LYS A 39 -17.38 17.43 -6.20
CA LYS A 39 -18.65 16.70 -6.28
C LYS A 39 -19.47 16.91 -5.00
N PRO A 40 -20.81 16.89 -5.05
CA PRO A 40 -21.66 16.98 -3.85
C PRO A 40 -21.37 15.90 -2.79
N THR A 41 -20.82 14.76 -3.22
CA THR A 41 -20.42 13.65 -2.34
C THR A 41 -19.01 13.82 -1.76
N TYR A 42 -18.36 14.96 -1.97
CA TYR A 42 -17.03 15.25 -1.45
C TYR A 42 -17.06 15.38 0.08
N SER A 43 -16.27 14.56 0.76
CA SER A 43 -16.29 14.44 2.22
C SER A 43 -15.38 15.44 2.95
N GLY A 44 -14.52 16.18 2.24
CA GLY A 44 -13.51 17.04 2.87
C GLY A 44 -12.39 16.28 3.60
N ARG A 45 -12.32 14.94 3.47
CA ARG A 45 -11.32 14.13 4.18
C ARG A 45 -10.03 13.99 3.39
N TYR A 46 -8.94 14.42 4.01
CA TYR A 46 -7.57 14.23 3.53
C TYR A 46 -6.74 13.46 4.55
N LEU A 47 -5.44 13.33 4.26
CA LEU A 47 -4.46 12.80 5.19
C LEU A 47 -4.47 13.60 6.49
N ASN A 48 -5.01 13.07 7.57
CA ASN A 48 -5.04 13.72 8.88
C ASN A 48 -3.61 14.07 9.37
N PHE A 49 -3.41 15.23 9.97
CA PHE A 49 -2.09 15.69 10.40
C PHE A 49 -1.45 14.82 11.49
N PHE A 50 -2.24 14.17 12.34
CA PHE A 50 -1.73 13.27 13.38
C PHE A 50 -1.52 11.84 12.91
N SER A 51 -1.84 11.54 11.64
CA SER A 51 -1.58 10.22 11.08
C SER A 51 -0.06 9.94 10.98
N GLU A 52 0.27 8.65 11.08
CA GLU A 52 1.64 8.10 11.05
C GLU A 52 2.24 8.18 9.63
N HIS A 53 2.54 9.39 9.19
CA HIS A 53 3.09 9.70 7.87
C HIS A 53 4.19 10.76 7.99
N PRO A 54 5.20 10.72 7.11
CA PRO A 54 6.27 11.71 7.12
C PRO A 54 5.72 13.11 6.80
N LEU A 55 6.37 14.13 7.36
CA LEU A 55 6.00 15.53 7.12
C LEU A 55 6.00 15.89 5.63
N SER A 56 6.84 15.25 4.81
CA SER A 56 6.86 15.47 3.35
C SER A 56 5.53 15.13 2.68
N GLN A 57 4.83 14.09 3.11
CA GLN A 57 3.52 13.71 2.58
C GLN A 57 2.41 14.66 3.06
N LYS A 58 2.52 15.13 4.31
CA LYS A 58 1.62 16.18 4.87
C LYS A 58 1.80 17.49 4.10
N LYS A 59 3.04 17.92 3.84
CA LYS A 59 3.37 19.04 2.94
C LYS A 59 2.81 18.82 1.55
N GLY A 60 2.99 17.62 0.99
CA GLY A 60 2.48 17.25 -0.34
C GLY A 60 0.97 17.37 -0.46
N THR A 61 0.22 17.07 0.61
CA THR A 61 -1.23 17.25 0.66
C THR A 61 -1.60 18.73 0.55
N VAL A 62 -0.96 19.60 1.34
CA VAL A 62 -1.15 21.05 1.25
C VAL A 62 -0.81 21.57 -0.14
N MET A 63 0.37 21.22 -0.66
CA MET A 63 0.84 21.64 -1.98
C MET A 63 -0.13 21.20 -3.09
N GLY A 64 -0.60 19.96 -3.06
CA GLY A 64 -1.55 19.45 -4.06
C GLY A 64 -2.91 20.15 -4.03
N MET A 65 -3.37 20.60 -2.87
CA MET A 65 -4.60 21.41 -2.75
C MET A 65 -4.39 22.84 -3.28
N VAL A 66 -3.26 23.46 -2.93
CA VAL A 66 -2.89 24.79 -3.45
C VAL A 66 -2.74 24.77 -4.98
N ASP A 67 -2.12 23.72 -5.52
CA ASP A 67 -1.97 23.54 -6.96
C ASP A 67 -3.33 23.44 -7.66
N ARG A 68 -4.27 22.65 -7.12
CA ARG A 68 -5.63 22.58 -7.68
C ARG A 68 -6.33 23.94 -7.63
N ALA A 69 -6.32 24.60 -6.48
CA ALA A 69 -6.91 25.91 -6.30
C ALA A 69 -6.34 26.94 -7.30
N PHE A 70 -5.03 26.92 -7.54
CA PHE A 70 -4.35 27.93 -8.36
C PHE A 70 -4.32 27.60 -9.85
N LEU A 71 -4.14 26.33 -10.23
CA LEU A 71 -3.96 25.89 -11.62
C LEU A 71 -5.28 25.54 -12.31
N LEU A 72 -6.31 25.09 -11.57
CA LEU A 72 -7.60 24.70 -12.15
C LEU A 72 -8.61 25.85 -12.18
N SER A 73 -8.28 27.01 -11.62
CA SER A 73 -9.19 28.15 -11.59
C SER A 73 -8.58 29.46 -12.07
N VAL A 74 -9.42 30.35 -12.60
CA VAL A 74 -9.01 31.69 -13.01
C VAL A 74 -8.77 32.59 -11.78
N PRO A 75 -7.93 33.65 -11.87
CA PRO A 75 -7.48 34.44 -10.71
C PRO A 75 -8.59 34.97 -9.79
N LYS A 76 -9.76 35.31 -10.34
CA LYS A 76 -10.90 35.80 -9.54
C LYS A 76 -11.46 34.77 -8.55
N TYR A 77 -11.24 33.47 -8.77
CA TYR A 77 -11.67 32.41 -7.86
C TYR A 77 -10.58 31.98 -6.87
N HIS A 78 -9.33 32.42 -7.05
CA HIS A 78 -8.20 31.98 -6.21
C HIS A 78 -8.42 32.26 -4.72
N LYS A 79 -8.90 33.46 -4.37
CA LYS A 79 -9.16 33.81 -2.96
C LYS A 79 -10.15 32.84 -2.30
N LYS A 80 -11.29 32.59 -2.97
CA LYS A 80 -12.32 31.66 -2.49
C LYS A 80 -11.74 30.25 -2.34
N ASN A 81 -11.01 29.77 -3.34
CA ASN A 81 -10.48 28.40 -3.35
C ASN A 81 -9.37 28.21 -2.31
N LEU A 82 -8.50 29.20 -2.10
CA LEU A 82 -7.46 29.13 -1.06
C LEU A 82 -8.06 29.18 0.35
N LEU A 83 -9.11 29.97 0.58
CA LEU A 83 -9.85 29.94 1.85
C LEU A 83 -10.45 28.55 2.12
N PHE A 84 -11.04 27.94 1.09
CA PHE A 84 -11.53 26.57 1.18
C PHE A 84 -10.42 25.56 1.49
N VAL A 85 -9.21 25.72 0.90
CA VAL A 85 -8.05 24.88 1.24
C VAL A 85 -7.70 24.99 2.73
N ILE A 86 -7.64 26.22 3.27
CA ILE A 86 -7.32 26.46 4.68
C ILE A 86 -8.34 25.77 5.59
N GLU A 87 -9.62 26.03 5.36
CA GLU A 87 -10.71 25.48 6.17
C GLU A 87 -10.69 23.94 6.13
N THR A 88 -10.52 23.36 4.94
CA THR A 88 -10.48 21.91 4.78
C THR A 88 -9.26 21.29 5.49
N LEU A 89 -8.08 21.92 5.42
CA LEU A 89 -6.88 21.42 6.11
C LEU A 89 -7.02 21.53 7.63
N MET A 90 -7.61 22.62 8.14
CA MET A 90 -7.92 22.77 9.56
C MET A 90 -8.88 21.68 10.05
N ASN A 91 -9.90 21.32 9.25
CA ASN A 91 -10.81 20.21 9.53
C ASN A 91 -10.13 18.81 9.47
N ASN A 92 -8.88 18.74 9.00
CA ASN A 92 -8.03 17.54 9.03
C ASN A 92 -6.84 17.69 10.02
N ASP A 93 -6.99 18.58 11.00
CA ASP A 93 -6.08 18.84 12.13
C ASP A 93 -4.71 19.43 11.76
N TYR A 94 -4.57 20.05 10.59
CA TYR A 94 -3.32 20.72 10.23
C TYR A 94 -3.13 21.99 11.06
N PRO A 95 -1.95 22.19 11.68
CA PRO A 95 -1.62 23.44 12.37
C PRO A 95 -1.64 24.63 11.40
N VAL A 96 -2.23 25.73 11.83
CA VAL A 96 -2.43 26.94 11.02
C VAL A 96 -1.09 27.47 10.47
N ASP A 97 -0.06 27.56 11.32
CA ASP A 97 1.28 28.00 10.90
C ASP A 97 1.89 27.08 9.84
N PHE A 98 1.69 25.77 9.97
CA PHE A 98 2.16 24.80 8.98
C PHE A 98 1.47 25.00 7.63
N ILE A 99 0.14 25.19 7.63
CA ILE A 99 -0.64 25.46 6.42
C ILE A 99 -0.10 26.70 5.70
N PHE A 100 0.01 27.82 6.41
CA PHE A 100 0.44 29.09 5.81
C PHE A 100 1.88 29.03 5.31
N ASN A 101 2.80 28.44 6.07
CA ASN A 101 4.20 28.32 5.66
C ASN A 101 4.33 27.54 4.34
N VAL A 102 3.73 26.34 4.27
CA VAL A 102 3.81 25.48 3.08
C VAL A 102 3.10 26.10 1.88
N MET A 103 1.94 26.73 2.11
CA MET A 103 1.19 27.38 1.05
C MET A 103 1.93 28.60 0.48
N ASN A 104 2.53 29.43 1.34
CA ASN A 104 3.30 30.59 0.89
C ASN A 104 4.54 30.18 0.09
N GLU A 105 5.27 29.16 0.55
CA GLU A 105 6.38 28.58 -0.21
C GLU A 105 5.91 28.06 -1.58
N ARG A 106 4.76 27.36 -1.62
CA ARG A 106 4.24 26.80 -2.86
C ARG A 106 3.76 27.87 -3.83
N LEU A 107 3.04 28.89 -3.37
CA LEU A 107 2.58 30.00 -4.20
C LEU A 107 3.75 30.78 -4.80
N LYS A 108 4.80 31.06 -4.03
CA LYS A 108 6.05 31.66 -4.55
C LYS A 108 6.65 30.82 -5.66
N SER A 109 6.72 29.49 -5.46
CA SER A 109 7.21 28.55 -6.47
C SER A 109 6.36 28.55 -7.75
N LEU A 110 5.03 28.56 -7.64
CA LEU A 110 4.12 28.58 -8.80
C LEU A 110 4.20 29.88 -9.60
N LEU A 111 4.34 31.02 -8.92
CA LEU A 111 4.50 32.31 -9.56
C LEU A 111 5.84 32.40 -10.28
N HIS A 112 6.93 32.03 -9.60
CA HIS A 112 8.28 32.07 -10.18
C HIS A 112 8.47 31.05 -11.31
N GLY A 113 7.87 29.86 -11.20
CA GLY A 113 7.89 28.84 -12.25
C GLY A 113 7.16 29.26 -13.52
N LYS A 114 6.11 30.10 -13.43
CA LYS A 114 5.49 30.73 -14.61
C LYS A 114 6.43 31.78 -15.24
N THR A 115 7.19 32.51 -14.42
CA THR A 115 8.18 33.48 -14.89
C THR A 115 9.37 32.80 -15.60
N LEU A 116 9.87 31.69 -15.07
CA LEU A 116 10.97 30.93 -15.66
C LEU A 116 10.57 30.15 -16.92
N ARG A 117 9.37 29.55 -16.96
CA ARG A 117 8.88 28.85 -18.16
C ARG A 117 8.66 29.77 -19.36
N GLN A 118 8.58 31.09 -19.16
CA GLN A 118 8.56 32.06 -20.25
C GLN A 118 9.98 32.41 -20.77
N ASN A 119 11.04 32.03 -20.05
CA ASN A 119 12.41 32.46 -20.32
C ASN A 119 13.43 31.35 -20.59
N SER A 120 13.05 30.06 -20.64
CA SER A 120 14.02 28.98 -20.84
C SER A 120 13.62 28.00 -21.95
N ASN A 121 13.96 28.36 -23.20
CA ASN A 121 14.46 27.38 -24.17
C ASN A 121 15.91 27.07 -23.77
N ILE A 122 16.11 26.17 -22.81
CA ILE A 122 17.43 25.59 -22.56
C ILE A 122 17.23 24.10 -22.38
N ASP A 123 17.51 23.38 -23.46
CA ASP A 123 17.86 21.97 -23.43
C ASP A 123 18.91 21.77 -22.34
N SER A 124 18.53 21.03 -21.31
CA SER A 124 19.52 20.37 -20.47
C SER A 124 19.17 18.90 -20.46
N ASP A 125 19.86 18.19 -21.35
CA ASP A 125 20.18 16.78 -21.21
C ASP A 125 20.69 16.57 -19.78
N THR A 126 19.78 16.18 -18.89
CA THR A 126 20.13 15.79 -17.54
C THR A 126 20.32 14.30 -17.58
N ASP A 127 21.60 13.91 -17.64
CA ASP A 127 22.13 12.59 -17.38
C ASP A 127 21.24 11.87 -16.37
N VAL A 128 20.52 10.83 -16.83
CA VAL A 128 19.53 10.10 -16.02
C VAL A 128 20.29 9.31 -14.96
N LYS A 129 20.63 9.95 -13.85
CA LYS A 129 21.19 9.29 -12.66
C LYS A 129 20.20 8.22 -12.24
N ASN A 130 20.60 6.96 -12.40
CA ASN A 130 19.81 5.81 -12.00
C ASN A 130 19.77 5.74 -10.47
N ASN A 131 18.87 6.53 -9.90
CA ASN A 131 18.69 6.70 -8.48
C ASN A 131 18.03 5.44 -7.90
N MET A 132 18.79 4.64 -7.14
CA MET A 132 18.25 3.45 -6.48
C MET A 132 17.28 3.87 -5.37
N TRP A 133 16.08 3.29 -5.36
CA TRP A 133 15.05 3.58 -4.36
C TRP A 133 14.83 2.40 -3.42
N PHE A 134 14.70 2.69 -2.14
CA PHE A 134 14.38 1.73 -1.10
C PHE A 134 13.07 2.12 -0.42
N ALA A 135 12.06 1.25 -0.56
CA ALA A 135 10.75 1.45 0.05
C ALA A 135 10.72 0.88 1.48
N PHE A 136 10.37 1.71 2.45
CA PHE A 136 10.36 1.37 3.88
C PHE A 136 9.04 1.82 4.55
N PRO A 137 8.44 1.03 5.45
CA PRO A 137 7.25 1.48 6.16
C PRO A 137 7.58 2.68 7.06
N TYR A 138 6.73 3.70 7.06
CA TYR A 138 6.91 4.82 7.97
C TYR A 138 6.49 4.41 9.39
N VAL A 139 7.43 4.49 10.32
CA VAL A 139 7.26 4.28 11.75
C VAL A 139 8.07 5.37 12.45
N THR A 140 7.40 6.24 13.18
CA THR A 140 8.01 7.38 13.87
C THR A 140 9.15 6.90 14.77
N LYS A 141 10.25 7.68 14.82
CA LYS A 141 11.54 7.36 15.45
C LYS A 141 12.36 6.27 14.73
N VAL A 142 11.75 5.21 14.22
CA VAL A 142 12.47 4.13 13.50
C VAL A 142 12.88 4.61 12.12
N SER A 143 11.96 5.18 11.35
CA SER A 143 12.23 5.72 10.01
C SER A 143 13.24 6.87 10.04
N ASP A 144 13.31 7.64 11.13
CA ASP A 144 14.27 8.73 11.30
C ASP A 144 15.68 8.19 11.50
N LYS A 145 15.85 7.22 12.42
CA LYS A 145 17.13 6.53 12.63
C LYS A 145 17.58 5.81 11.37
N PHE A 146 16.67 5.12 10.69
CA PHE A 146 16.96 4.42 9.45
C PHE A 146 17.41 5.40 8.36
N ARG A 147 16.73 6.55 8.23
CA ARG A 147 17.14 7.61 7.31
C ARG A 147 18.57 8.04 7.58
N ASP A 148 18.93 8.27 8.83
CA ASP A 148 20.26 8.72 9.21
C ASP A 148 21.34 7.69 8.85
N ILE A 149 21.08 6.39 9.06
CA ILE A 149 21.98 5.30 8.63
C ILE A 149 22.12 5.27 7.11
N THR A 150 21.01 5.46 6.37
CA THR A 150 21.04 5.35 4.90
C THR A 150 21.62 6.58 4.20
N LYS A 151 21.92 7.68 4.89
CA LYS A 151 22.50 8.90 4.30
C LYS A 151 23.85 8.64 3.63
N ASP A 152 24.64 7.73 4.19
CA ASP A 152 25.97 7.38 3.67
C ASP A 152 25.88 6.47 2.43
N TYR A 153 24.69 5.94 2.14
CA TYR A 153 24.43 5.11 0.98
C TYR A 153 23.80 5.96 -0.12
N LYS A 154 24.18 5.72 -1.37
CA LYS A 154 23.59 6.39 -2.55
C LYS A 154 22.18 5.85 -2.87
N VAL A 155 21.29 5.87 -1.89
CA VAL A 155 19.93 5.30 -1.96
C VAL A 155 18.91 6.32 -1.53
N ASN A 156 17.86 6.47 -2.32
CA ASN A 156 16.72 7.31 -1.99
C ASN A 156 15.68 6.50 -1.21
N LEU A 157 15.16 7.08 -0.13
CA LEU A 157 14.12 6.44 0.66
C LEU A 157 12.73 6.86 0.19
N ALA A 158 11.88 5.86 -0.01
CA ALA A 158 10.45 6.04 -0.19
C ALA A 158 9.71 5.46 1.02
N TYR A 159 8.75 6.22 1.55
CA TYR A 159 7.97 5.78 2.71
C TYR A 159 6.56 5.37 2.30
N PHE A 160 6.07 4.27 2.88
CA PHE A 160 4.67 3.86 2.76
C PHE A 160 4.03 3.62 4.13
N SER A 161 2.71 3.75 4.23
CA SER A 161 2.00 3.47 5.47
C SER A 161 1.56 2.00 5.55
N LEU A 162 1.64 1.42 6.74
CA LEU A 162 1.10 0.09 7.05
C LEU A 162 -0.42 0.13 7.19
N ASN A 163 -0.97 1.24 7.70
CA ASN A 163 -2.41 1.43 7.91
C ASN A 163 -3.07 1.87 6.60
N LYS A 164 -3.49 0.90 5.80
CA LYS A 164 -4.14 1.16 4.51
C LYS A 164 -5.66 1.19 4.67
N LEU A 165 -6.31 2.13 3.99
CA LEU A 165 -7.77 2.20 3.91
C LEU A 165 -8.40 0.91 3.38
N SER A 166 -7.66 0.09 2.62
CA SER A 166 -8.13 -1.21 2.12
C SER A 166 -8.54 -2.20 3.21
N CYS A 167 -8.10 -1.98 4.46
CA CYS A 167 -8.54 -2.79 5.60
C CYS A 167 -10.01 -2.52 5.96
N PHE A 168 -10.49 -1.29 5.75
CA PHE A 168 -11.87 -0.87 6.03
C PHE A 168 -12.72 -0.84 4.74
N ILE A 169 -12.17 -0.24 3.69
CA ILE A 169 -12.80 -0.07 2.39
C ILE A 169 -12.25 -1.15 1.46
N LYS A 170 -12.90 -2.30 1.47
CA LYS A 170 -12.59 -3.37 0.52
C LYS A 170 -13.19 -3.01 -0.83
N THR A 171 -12.49 -3.34 -1.90
CA THR A 171 -13.15 -3.43 -3.21
C THR A 171 -14.29 -4.42 -3.06
N HIS A 172 -15.49 -4.11 -3.57
CA HIS A 172 -16.70 -4.97 -3.54
C HIS A 172 -16.55 -6.26 -4.37
N LYS A 173 -15.36 -6.88 -4.35
CA LYS A 173 -15.04 -8.15 -4.97
C LYS A 173 -15.18 -9.23 -3.92
N ASP A 174 -15.65 -10.39 -4.36
CA ASP A 174 -15.77 -11.54 -3.48
C ASP A 174 -14.39 -11.98 -2.96
N PRO A 175 -14.27 -12.32 -1.66
CA PRO A 175 -13.03 -12.82 -1.11
C PRO A 175 -12.66 -14.16 -1.75
N ILE A 176 -11.39 -14.33 -2.08
CA ILE A 176 -10.87 -15.59 -2.62
C ILE A 176 -10.76 -16.61 -1.47
N PRO A 177 -11.37 -17.80 -1.58
CA PRO A 177 -11.22 -18.87 -0.58
C PRO A 177 -9.76 -19.24 -0.35
N ASN A 178 -9.40 -19.63 0.89
CA ASN A 178 -8.01 -19.93 1.26
C ASN A 178 -7.35 -20.95 0.34
N MET A 179 -8.03 -22.06 0.04
CA MET A 179 -7.54 -23.12 -0.85
C MET A 179 -7.22 -22.65 -2.28
N SER A 180 -7.84 -21.55 -2.72
CA SER A 180 -7.64 -20.97 -4.05
C SER A 180 -6.54 -19.89 -4.08
N LYS A 181 -5.97 -19.52 -2.93
CA LYS A 181 -4.90 -18.52 -2.87
C LYS A 181 -3.58 -19.09 -3.40
N LYS A 182 -2.72 -18.19 -3.89
CA LYS A 182 -1.37 -18.45 -4.39
C LYS A 182 -0.36 -17.63 -3.60
N ASN A 183 0.91 -18.00 -3.67
CA ASN A 183 2.00 -17.27 -3.00
C ASN A 183 1.84 -17.21 -1.47
N ALA A 184 1.29 -18.26 -0.88
CA ALA A 184 0.93 -18.31 0.53
C ALA A 184 2.01 -18.99 1.37
N VAL A 185 2.22 -18.48 2.58
CA VAL A 185 2.76 -19.23 3.72
C VAL A 185 1.56 -19.76 4.48
N TYR A 186 1.51 -21.07 4.69
CA TYR A 186 0.38 -21.76 5.28
C TYR A 186 0.80 -22.61 6.47
N LYS A 187 -0.16 -22.90 7.34
CA LYS A 187 0.01 -23.76 8.51
C LYS A 187 -1.05 -24.84 8.48
N ILE A 188 -0.63 -26.09 8.66
CA ILE A 188 -1.51 -27.25 8.86
C ILE A 188 -1.29 -27.80 10.26
N LYS A 189 -2.38 -28.11 10.95
CA LYS A 189 -2.36 -28.65 12.31
C LYS A 189 -2.63 -30.14 12.27
N CYS A 190 -2.01 -30.88 13.18
CA CYS A 190 -2.43 -32.24 13.48
C CYS A 190 -3.78 -32.18 14.21
N ASN A 191 -4.68 -33.14 13.91
CA ASN A 191 -5.97 -33.23 14.61
C ASN A 191 -5.84 -33.88 15.99
N ASP A 192 -4.81 -34.71 16.16
CA ASP A 192 -4.67 -35.62 17.31
C ASP A 192 -3.66 -35.10 18.35
N CYS A 193 -2.86 -34.09 18.01
CA CYS A 193 -1.91 -33.46 18.94
C CYS A 193 -1.62 -32.00 18.58
N ASP A 194 -0.91 -31.30 19.46
CA ASP A 194 -0.58 -29.87 19.31
C ASP A 194 0.49 -29.58 18.23
N ALA A 195 0.95 -30.60 17.50
CA ALA A 195 1.95 -30.44 16.46
C ALA A 195 1.38 -29.73 15.23
N SER A 196 2.20 -28.91 14.58
CA SER A 196 1.84 -28.29 13.31
C SER A 196 3.01 -28.17 12.35
N TYR A 197 2.70 -28.07 11.07
CA TYR A 197 3.68 -27.85 10.02
C TYR A 197 3.41 -26.51 9.32
N VAL A 198 4.45 -25.73 9.09
CA VAL A 198 4.40 -24.51 8.29
C VAL A 198 5.16 -24.72 6.99
N GLY A 199 4.60 -24.23 5.89
CA GLY A 199 5.29 -24.26 4.60
C GLY A 199 4.85 -23.14 3.68
N GLN A 200 5.57 -22.95 2.57
CA GLN A 200 5.19 -22.00 1.53
C GLN A 200 4.85 -22.65 0.19
N THR A 201 4.07 -21.94 -0.63
CA THR A 201 3.83 -22.31 -2.02
C THR A 201 3.71 -21.09 -2.92
N LYS A 202 4.33 -21.16 -4.11
CA LYS A 202 4.07 -20.21 -5.21
C LYS A 202 2.73 -20.51 -5.90
N ARG A 203 2.34 -21.78 -5.92
CA ARG A 203 1.16 -22.30 -6.65
C ARG A 203 -0.10 -22.15 -5.81
N ILE A 204 -1.22 -22.63 -6.34
CA ILE A 204 -2.48 -22.70 -5.60
C ILE A 204 -2.29 -23.58 -4.37
N LEU A 205 -2.76 -23.13 -3.21
CA LEU A 205 -2.61 -23.81 -1.94
C LEU A 205 -3.18 -25.24 -2.00
N LYS A 206 -4.39 -25.42 -2.56
CA LYS A 206 -5.02 -26.73 -2.75
C LYS A 206 -4.10 -27.77 -3.40
N THR A 207 -3.33 -27.37 -4.42
CA THR A 207 -2.38 -28.27 -5.09
C THR A 207 -1.30 -28.75 -4.12
N ARG A 208 -0.75 -27.84 -3.30
CA ARG A 208 0.29 -28.19 -2.33
C ARG A 208 -0.23 -29.08 -1.20
N ILE A 209 -1.45 -28.81 -0.73
CA ILE A 209 -2.09 -29.63 0.30
C ILE A 209 -2.37 -31.05 -0.22
N ASN A 210 -2.84 -31.17 -1.46
CA ASN A 210 -3.03 -32.49 -2.10
C ASN A 210 -1.72 -33.25 -2.27
N GLU A 211 -0.61 -32.58 -2.55
CA GLU A 211 0.71 -33.21 -2.60
C GLU A 211 1.11 -33.80 -1.26
N HIS A 212 0.94 -33.06 -0.16
CA HIS A 212 1.20 -33.56 1.19
C HIS A 212 0.28 -34.73 1.56
N ARG A 213 -1.01 -34.63 1.26
CA ARG A 213 -1.97 -35.72 1.54
C ARG A 213 -1.62 -37.02 0.81
N ASN A 214 -1.19 -36.91 -0.45
CA ASN A 214 -0.85 -38.04 -1.30
C ASN A 214 0.58 -38.56 -1.10
N ASP A 215 1.40 -37.85 -0.31
CA ASP A 215 2.80 -38.17 -0.07
C ASP A 215 3.01 -39.55 0.58
N ILE A 216 2.04 -40.02 1.38
CA ILE A 216 1.99 -41.36 1.98
C ILE A 216 2.07 -42.50 0.96
N ARG A 217 1.73 -42.24 -0.31
CA ARG A 217 1.78 -43.23 -1.40
C ARG A 217 3.17 -43.38 -2.01
N LYS A 218 4.13 -42.53 -1.64
CA LYS A 218 5.52 -42.60 -2.12
C LYS A 218 6.31 -43.67 -1.35
N ASN A 219 7.49 -44.00 -1.88
CA ASN A 219 8.46 -44.85 -1.18
C ASN A 219 8.84 -44.24 0.17
N ILE A 220 9.05 -45.11 1.17
CA ILE A 220 9.34 -44.75 2.58
C ILE A 220 10.49 -43.73 2.69
N ASN A 221 11.57 -43.90 1.92
CA ASN A 221 12.74 -43.01 1.96
C ASN A 221 12.47 -41.58 1.46
N ASN A 222 11.31 -41.32 0.86
CA ASN A 222 10.93 -40.03 0.29
C ASN A 222 9.71 -39.42 1.00
N HIS A 223 9.37 -39.91 2.19
CA HIS A 223 8.28 -39.36 3.00
C HIS A 223 8.67 -37.99 3.55
N SER A 224 7.72 -37.06 3.54
CA SER A 224 7.84 -35.78 4.23
C SER A 224 7.65 -35.95 5.74
N VAL A 225 8.13 -34.99 6.52
CA VAL A 225 7.96 -34.94 7.99
C VAL A 225 6.49 -35.07 8.42
N ILE A 226 5.56 -34.59 7.59
CA ILE A 226 4.11 -34.74 7.81
C ILE A 226 3.72 -36.21 7.70
N THR A 227 4.16 -36.89 6.63
CA THR A 227 3.87 -38.32 6.41
C THR A 227 4.51 -39.19 7.47
N GLU A 228 5.76 -38.92 7.85
CA GLU A 228 6.44 -39.63 8.94
C GLU A 228 5.68 -39.47 10.26
N HIS A 229 5.22 -38.26 10.59
CA HIS A 229 4.39 -38.03 11.78
C HIS A 229 3.08 -38.84 11.73
N ARG A 230 2.39 -38.85 10.58
CA ARG A 230 1.16 -39.63 10.40
C ARG A 230 1.40 -41.12 10.62
N LEU A 231 2.48 -41.67 10.07
CA LEU A 231 2.79 -43.10 10.16
C LEU A 231 3.28 -43.52 11.55
N ASN A 232 4.14 -42.71 12.18
CA ASN A 232 4.75 -43.06 13.46
C ASN A 232 3.75 -42.98 14.62
N TYR A 233 2.82 -42.02 14.58
CA TYR A 233 1.85 -41.78 15.65
C TYR A 233 0.42 -42.20 15.30
N ASN A 234 0.19 -42.67 14.07
CA ASN A 234 -1.15 -42.96 13.54
C ASN A 234 -2.10 -41.74 13.64
N HIS A 235 -1.56 -40.56 13.39
CA HIS A 235 -2.27 -39.28 13.42
C HIS A 235 -2.70 -38.85 12.01
N ASP A 236 -3.63 -37.88 11.92
CA ASP A 236 -3.95 -37.18 10.68
C ASP A 236 -3.96 -35.66 10.85
N PHE A 237 -3.98 -34.94 9.72
CA PHE A 237 -3.94 -33.48 9.69
C PHE A 237 -5.28 -32.89 9.26
N ASP A 238 -5.54 -31.65 9.68
CA ASP A 238 -6.66 -30.89 9.15
C ASP A 238 -6.34 -30.39 7.73
N TRP A 239 -6.79 -31.15 6.75
CA TRP A 239 -6.58 -30.85 5.33
C TRP A 239 -7.53 -29.77 4.78
N GLU A 240 -8.62 -29.46 5.49
CA GLU A 240 -9.66 -28.55 5.00
C GLU A 240 -9.52 -27.15 5.62
N ASN A 241 -9.21 -27.04 6.92
CA ASN A 241 -9.05 -25.77 7.62
C ASN A 241 -7.60 -25.29 7.66
N VAL A 242 -6.98 -25.21 6.49
CA VAL A 242 -5.60 -24.72 6.38
C VAL A 242 -5.53 -23.22 6.65
N GLU A 243 -4.71 -22.83 7.63
CA GLU A 243 -4.49 -21.45 8.00
C GLU A 243 -3.49 -20.80 7.05
N ILE A 244 -3.78 -19.56 6.62
CA ILE A 244 -2.86 -18.76 5.81
C ILE A 244 -2.22 -17.73 6.72
N MET A 245 -0.91 -17.91 6.94
CA MET A 245 -0.11 -17.07 7.83
C MET A 245 0.32 -15.77 7.13
N ASP A 246 0.69 -15.86 5.86
CA ASP A 246 1.13 -14.71 5.06
C ASP A 246 0.92 -14.94 3.54
N ASN A 247 0.91 -13.87 2.75
CA ASN A 247 0.84 -13.94 1.28
C ASN A 247 1.90 -13.02 0.66
N GLU A 248 2.96 -13.61 0.13
CA GLU A 248 4.11 -12.88 -0.40
C GLU A 248 4.52 -13.41 -1.78
N ARG A 249 4.43 -12.53 -2.79
CA ARG A 249 4.71 -12.84 -4.20
C ARG A 249 6.18 -13.16 -4.43
N PHE A 250 7.08 -12.45 -3.74
CA PHE A 250 8.52 -12.57 -3.95
C PHE A 250 9.08 -13.75 -3.17
N LEU A 251 9.75 -14.68 -3.86
CA LEU A 251 10.25 -15.92 -3.26
C LEU A 251 11.15 -15.66 -2.04
N PHE A 252 12.09 -14.72 -2.15
CA PHE A 252 13.01 -14.41 -1.06
C PHE A 252 12.27 -13.93 0.20
N LYS A 253 11.36 -12.96 0.04
CA LYS A 253 10.54 -12.47 1.15
C LYS A 253 9.62 -13.56 1.73
N ARG A 254 9.04 -14.40 0.87
CA ARG A 254 8.20 -15.52 1.29
C ARG A 254 8.97 -16.58 2.07
N ARG A 255 10.23 -16.85 1.72
CA ARG A 255 11.12 -17.74 2.48
C ARG A 255 11.43 -17.18 3.86
N ILE A 256 11.72 -15.87 3.96
CA ILE A 256 11.92 -15.20 5.25
C ILE A 256 10.64 -15.30 6.10
N SER A 257 9.48 -15.04 5.51
CA SER A 257 8.18 -15.17 6.19
C SER A 257 7.92 -16.61 6.67
N GLU A 258 8.18 -17.63 5.85
CA GLU A 258 8.11 -19.04 6.23
C GLU A 258 9.02 -19.34 7.43
N MET A 259 10.29 -18.96 7.37
CA MET A 259 11.26 -19.17 8.45
C MET A 259 10.84 -18.51 9.77
N VAL A 260 10.34 -17.27 9.70
CA VAL A 260 9.80 -16.56 10.85
C VAL A 260 8.62 -17.31 11.46
N HIS A 261 7.69 -17.78 10.62
CA HIS A 261 6.53 -18.52 11.11
C HIS A 261 6.86 -19.90 11.66
N ILE A 262 7.91 -20.57 11.15
CA ILE A 262 8.43 -21.82 11.72
C ILE A 262 9.01 -21.57 13.13
N GLN A 263 9.83 -20.53 13.29
CA GLN A 263 10.45 -20.19 14.57
C GLN A 263 9.44 -19.79 15.66
N LEU A 264 8.31 -19.20 15.26
CA LEU A 264 7.22 -18.84 16.17
C LEU A 264 6.35 -20.05 16.58
N GLN A 265 6.59 -21.25 16.03
CA GLN A 265 5.85 -22.44 16.44
C GLN A 265 6.34 -22.96 17.78
N LYS A 266 5.40 -23.36 18.65
CA LYS A 266 5.72 -24.08 19.89
C LYS A 266 6.12 -25.52 19.61
N ASN A 267 5.25 -26.27 18.90
CA ASN A 267 5.44 -27.66 18.53
C ASN A 267 5.48 -27.80 17.00
N GLY A 268 6.59 -27.40 16.40
CA GLY A 268 6.79 -27.46 14.93
C GLY A 268 7.33 -28.81 14.47
N LEU A 269 6.78 -29.34 13.37
CA LEU A 269 7.31 -30.54 12.70
C LEU A 269 8.42 -30.24 11.69
N ASN A 270 8.64 -28.96 11.38
CA ASN A 270 9.67 -28.50 10.47
C ASN A 270 11.08 -28.85 10.99
N LEU A 271 12.01 -29.06 10.06
CA LEU A 271 13.40 -29.36 10.40
C LEU A 271 14.13 -28.07 10.80
N GLN A 272 15.12 -28.16 11.70
CA GLN A 272 15.93 -27.00 12.08
C GLN A 272 16.63 -26.36 10.87
N SER A 273 17.05 -27.18 9.91
CA SER A 273 17.62 -26.76 8.62
C SER A 273 16.70 -25.84 7.81
N ASP A 274 15.38 -25.91 8.02
CA ASP A 274 14.40 -25.08 7.31
C ASP A 274 14.52 -23.60 7.70
N THR A 275 15.24 -23.28 8.79
CA THR A 275 15.41 -21.92 9.33
C THR A 275 16.85 -21.41 9.34
N GLU A 276 17.79 -22.17 8.78
CA GLU A 276 19.24 -21.87 8.84
C GLU A 276 19.61 -20.51 8.20
N PHE A 277 18.87 -20.09 7.17
CA PHE A 277 19.10 -18.82 6.49
C PHE A 277 18.49 -17.61 7.19
N LEU A 278 17.83 -17.80 8.35
CA LEU A 278 17.29 -16.69 9.13
C LEU A 278 18.41 -16.06 9.98
N HIS A 279 18.72 -14.79 9.70
CA HIS A 279 19.78 -14.08 10.40
C HIS A 279 19.50 -13.99 11.92
N HIS A 280 20.51 -14.22 12.75
CA HIS A 280 20.39 -14.27 14.22
C HIS A 280 19.76 -13.02 14.85
N ALA A 281 19.89 -11.85 14.20
CA ALA A 281 19.21 -10.62 14.62
C ALA A 281 17.68 -10.76 14.72
N TYR A 282 17.06 -11.62 13.90
CA TYR A 282 15.63 -11.91 13.99
C TYR A 282 15.29 -12.73 15.23
N ILE A 283 16.14 -13.68 15.64
CA ILE A 283 15.85 -14.61 16.75
C ILE A 283 15.61 -13.86 18.06
N SER A 284 16.48 -12.88 18.37
CA SER A 284 16.32 -12.04 19.57
C SER A 284 14.99 -11.28 19.57
N ILE A 285 14.55 -10.80 18.41
CA ILE A 285 13.27 -10.07 18.28
C ILE A 285 12.09 -11.04 18.41
N LEU A 286 12.15 -12.19 17.74
CA LEU A 286 11.07 -13.18 17.73
C LEU A 286 10.84 -13.81 19.11
N ASN A 287 11.90 -14.01 19.90
CA ASN A 287 11.78 -14.53 21.27
C ASN A 287 11.10 -13.56 22.24
N ASN A 288 11.00 -12.28 21.89
CA ASN A 288 10.36 -11.25 22.70
C ASN A 288 8.91 -10.95 22.28
N LEU A 289 8.38 -11.63 21.26
CA LEU A 289 6.99 -11.53 20.80
C LEU A 289 6.09 -12.56 21.49
#